data_AF-A0A090W4P8-F1
#
_entry.id   AF-A0A090W4P8-F1
#
_cell.length_a   1.000
_cell.length_b   1.000
_cell.length_c   1.000
_cell.angle_alpha   90.00
_cell.angle_beta   90.00
_cell.angle_gamma   90.00
#
_symmetry.space_group_name_H-M   'P 1'
#
loop_
_entity.id
_entity.type
_entity.pdbx_description
1 polymer ?
#
loop_
_entity_poly.entity_id
_entity_poly.type
_entity_poly.pdbx_seq_one_letter_code
_entity_poly.pdbx_strand_id
1 'polypeptide(L)'
;MLPVEDIKIIITGTDFEGEQVSRYKAAGFLLLTIVPGSKALKIVGNAADALTVVVKLGSNNLVVDTVKTGLKIVTDNNIVKFLSNTGDEVARIVDGIMTFKYTGFGGNIVTNPNKTTTLLGRYADNTGNGTKAVLDSKLFKFGENKGGFNLLDESTWSNLNQNQRDLLNHNWLEQAFQRGDDIRLVSDQTNKFSNGILTQYGKELNWIETFINTYNYSYNSTTKTFIKN
;
A
#
# COMPACT_ATOMS: atom_id res chain seq x y z
N MET A 1 1.84 16.74 21.20
CA MET A 1 1.61 17.54 19.98
C MET A 1 2.97 18.00 19.52
N LEU A 2 3.35 17.73 18.27
CA LEU A 2 4.52 18.38 17.69
C LEU A 2 4.11 19.84 17.37
N PRO A 3 4.82 20.85 17.88
CA PRO A 3 4.55 22.23 17.53
C PRO A 3 4.67 22.43 16.02
N VAL A 4 3.80 23.27 15.45
CA VAL A 4 3.81 23.68 14.03
C VAL A 4 5.18 24.26 13.61
N GLU A 5 5.96 24.69 14.60
CA GLU A 5 7.29 25.26 14.49
C GLU A 5 8.35 24.24 14.00
N ASP A 6 8.18 22.94 14.28
CA ASP A 6 9.08 21.87 13.82
C ASP A 6 8.90 21.52 12.33
N ILE A 7 7.79 21.95 11.72
CA ILE A 7 7.50 21.71 10.29
C ILE A 7 8.23 22.74 9.41
N LYS A 8 8.58 23.91 9.95
CA LYS A 8 9.18 25.02 9.19
C LYS A 8 10.61 24.72 8.72
N ILE A 9 11.37 23.96 9.51
CA ILE A 9 12.76 23.56 9.22
C ILE A 9 12.85 22.60 8.02
N ILE A 10 11.79 21.82 7.78
CA ILE A 10 11.70 20.83 6.69
C ILE A 10 11.67 21.54 5.31
N ILE A 11 11.18 22.78 5.24
CA ILE A 11 10.93 23.49 3.99
C ILE A 11 12.07 24.47 3.64
N THR A 12 12.73 25.11 4.62
CA THR A 12 13.70 26.20 4.35
C THR A 12 15.17 25.78 4.44
N GLY A 13 15.53 24.75 5.21
CA GLY A 13 16.90 24.24 5.26
C GLY A 13 17.94 25.13 5.97
N THR A 14 17.50 26.00 6.87
CA THR A 14 18.31 26.81 7.78
C THR A 14 17.82 26.61 9.21
N ASP A 15 18.71 26.70 10.19
CA ASP A 15 18.33 26.70 11.61
C ASP A 15 17.80 28.07 12.06
N PHE A 16 17.49 28.20 13.35
CA PHE A 16 16.88 29.41 13.93
C PHE A 16 17.80 30.64 13.93
N GLU A 17 19.10 30.48 13.61
CA GLU A 17 20.06 31.58 13.48
C GLU A 17 20.47 31.84 12.02
N GLY A 18 19.87 31.11 11.07
CA GLY A 18 20.09 31.33 9.63
C GLY A 18 21.33 30.64 9.07
N GLU A 19 21.97 29.76 9.84
CA GLU A 19 23.17 29.01 9.43
C GLU A 19 22.79 27.79 8.57
N GLN A 20 23.62 27.49 7.57
CA GLN A 20 23.45 26.30 6.72
C GLN A 20 23.99 25.06 7.44
N VAL A 21 23.09 24.30 8.05
CA VAL A 21 23.42 23.03 8.70
C VAL A 21 23.09 21.81 7.83
N SER A 22 23.92 20.76 7.93
CA SER A 22 23.64 19.44 7.33
C SER A 22 22.41 18.81 8.00
N ARG A 23 21.28 18.84 7.27
CA ARG A 23 19.88 18.61 7.70
C ARG A 23 19.51 17.29 8.41
N TYR A 24 20.46 16.43 8.81
CA TYR A 24 20.17 14.99 8.92
C TYR A 24 20.62 14.27 10.20
N LYS A 25 21.22 14.93 11.21
CA LYS A 25 21.74 14.22 12.41
C LYS A 25 21.06 14.57 13.74
N ALA A 26 20.31 15.65 13.84
CA ALA A 26 19.84 16.18 15.13
C ALA A 26 18.47 15.64 15.61
N ALA A 27 17.72 14.91 14.77
CA ALA A 27 16.31 14.60 15.07
C ALA A 27 15.91 13.10 14.97
N GLY A 28 16.86 12.15 14.94
CA GLY A 28 16.56 10.71 14.95
C GLY A 28 15.86 10.15 13.71
N PHE A 29 15.69 10.95 12.67
CA PHE A 29 15.17 10.55 11.35
C PHE A 29 16.29 9.92 10.53
N LEU A 30 16.03 8.85 9.75
CA LEU A 30 16.61 8.61 8.41
C LEU A 30 16.29 7.23 7.80
N LEU A 31 15.91 7.18 6.51
CA LEU A 31 16.87 6.70 5.48
C LEU A 31 16.48 7.04 4.04
N LEU A 32 17.54 7.28 3.25
CA LEU A 32 17.57 7.82 1.89
C LEU A 32 17.56 6.71 0.83
N THR A 33 16.67 6.85 -0.14
CA THR A 33 16.36 5.92 -1.24
C THR A 33 17.49 5.85 -2.28
N ILE A 34 17.61 4.81 -3.10
CA ILE A 34 18.51 4.77 -4.27
C ILE A 34 17.68 5.05 -5.52
N VAL A 35 18.12 5.95 -6.41
CA VAL A 35 17.42 6.21 -7.68
C VAL A 35 17.96 5.31 -8.79
N PRO A 36 17.12 4.49 -9.45
CA PRO A 36 17.51 3.79 -10.66
C PRO A 36 17.87 4.80 -11.76
N GLY A 37 19.12 4.76 -12.23
CA GLY A 37 19.63 5.58 -13.35
C GLY A 37 20.30 6.92 -12.99
N SER A 38 20.34 7.34 -11.72
CA SER A 38 21.05 8.58 -11.31
C SER A 38 22.23 8.30 -10.38
N LYS A 39 23.28 9.15 -10.47
CA LYS A 39 24.49 9.11 -9.64
C LYS A 39 24.35 9.82 -8.29
N ALA A 40 23.13 10.06 -7.78
CA ALA A 40 22.96 10.71 -6.49
C ALA A 40 21.66 10.36 -5.75
N LEU A 41 21.80 9.55 -4.69
CA LEU A 41 21.16 9.72 -3.38
C LEU A 41 22.16 9.36 -2.28
N LYS A 42 22.14 10.11 -1.18
CA LYS A 42 23.19 10.12 -0.14
C LYS A 42 22.66 9.53 1.16
N ILE A 43 23.46 8.71 1.84
CA ILE A 43 23.15 7.97 3.09
C ILE A 43 23.19 8.89 4.31
N VAL A 44 22.38 8.60 5.35
CA VAL A 44 22.82 8.79 6.74
C VAL A 44 22.18 7.67 7.61
N GLY A 45 22.99 6.89 8.34
CA GLY A 45 22.55 5.96 9.41
C GLY A 45 22.25 4.49 9.03
N ASN A 46 22.33 3.58 10.03
CA ASN A 46 21.92 2.16 9.93
C ASN A 46 20.41 2.04 9.77
N ALA A 47 19.94 1.28 8.78
CA ALA A 47 18.51 1.05 8.50
C ALA A 47 17.73 0.38 9.63
N ALA A 48 18.43 -0.30 10.53
CA ALA A 48 17.84 -0.95 11.68
C ALA A 48 17.28 0.04 12.73
N ASP A 49 17.82 1.25 12.81
CA ASP A 49 17.51 2.23 13.87
C ASP A 49 16.64 3.40 13.38
N ALA A 50 16.24 3.37 12.11
CA ALA A 50 15.46 4.40 11.46
C ALA A 50 14.00 4.40 11.93
N LEU A 51 13.49 5.50 12.50
CA LEU A 51 12.08 5.62 12.90
C LEU A 51 11.13 5.78 11.69
N THR A 52 11.61 6.42 10.62
CA THR A 52 10.86 6.63 9.37
C THR A 52 11.80 6.41 8.18
N VAL A 53 11.35 5.60 7.22
CA VAL A 53 12.06 5.28 5.98
C VAL A 53 11.24 5.71 4.78
N VAL A 54 11.89 6.29 3.78
CA VAL A 54 11.25 6.68 2.52
C VAL A 54 11.86 5.85 1.39
N VAL A 55 11.01 5.20 0.59
CA VAL A 55 11.43 4.31 -0.51
C VAL A 55 10.75 4.75 -1.80
N LYS A 56 11.51 4.80 -2.90
CA LYS A 56 10.92 5.07 -4.22
C LYS A 56 10.01 3.90 -4.63
N LEU A 57 8.79 4.22 -5.03
CA LEU A 57 7.77 3.26 -5.44
C LEU A 57 7.07 3.78 -6.70
N GLY A 58 7.48 3.27 -7.86
CA GLY A 58 7.07 3.79 -9.15
C GLY A 58 7.43 5.27 -9.32
N SER A 59 6.43 6.09 -9.64
CA SER A 59 6.54 7.55 -9.70
C SER A 59 6.41 8.25 -8.33
N ASN A 60 6.10 7.50 -7.26
CA ASN A 60 5.81 8.02 -5.93
C ASN A 60 6.87 7.59 -4.91
N ASN A 61 6.65 8.02 -3.67
CA ASN A 61 7.39 7.55 -2.51
C ASN A 61 6.46 6.80 -1.55
N LEU A 62 6.95 5.67 -1.03
CA LEU A 62 6.41 4.97 0.12
C LEU A 62 7.11 5.49 1.37
N VAL A 63 6.33 5.97 2.34
CA VAL A 63 6.83 6.41 3.65
C VAL A 63 6.42 5.36 4.66
N VAL A 64 7.39 4.79 5.37
CA VAL A 64 7.19 3.73 6.36
C VAL A 64 7.68 4.20 7.71
N ASP A 65 6.78 4.27 8.67
CA ASP A 65 7.07 4.47 10.09
C ASP A 65 7.36 3.08 10.69
N THR A 66 8.63 2.78 10.93
CA THR A 66 9.09 1.44 11.34
C THR A 66 8.60 1.07 12.74
N VAL A 67 8.36 2.07 13.60
CA VAL A 67 7.80 1.87 14.93
C VAL A 67 6.33 1.48 14.83
N LYS A 68 5.54 2.22 14.04
CA LYS A 68 4.13 1.88 13.85
C LYS A 68 3.97 0.58 13.11
N THR A 69 4.77 0.33 12.08
CA THR A 69 4.66 -0.90 11.27
C THR A 69 5.26 -2.12 11.96
N GLY A 70 6.24 -1.93 12.85
CA GLY A 70 7.04 -3.03 13.40
C GLY A 70 7.88 -3.73 12.33
N LEU A 71 8.13 -3.08 11.20
CA LEU A 71 8.91 -3.64 10.10
C LEU A 71 10.38 -3.21 10.21
N LYS A 72 11.27 -4.18 10.04
CA LYS A 72 12.70 -3.95 9.82
C LYS A 72 12.92 -3.70 8.33
N ILE A 73 13.76 -2.73 7.97
CA ILE A 73 14.06 -2.48 6.56
C ILE A 73 15.53 -2.76 6.31
N VAL A 74 15.81 -3.58 5.30
CA VAL A 74 17.16 -3.97 4.89
C VAL A 74 17.35 -3.61 3.42
N THR A 75 18.50 -3.05 3.08
CA THR A 75 18.89 -2.74 1.71
C THR A 75 20.06 -3.63 1.27
N ASP A 76 19.93 -4.24 0.10
CA ASP A 76 20.95 -5.11 -0.49
C ASP A 76 20.90 -4.98 -2.01
N ASN A 77 21.99 -4.50 -2.63
CA ASN A 77 22.15 -4.45 -4.09
C ASN A 77 20.92 -3.92 -4.86
N ASN A 78 20.44 -2.72 -4.49
CA ASN A 78 19.24 -2.06 -5.05
C ASN A 78 17.88 -2.70 -4.71
N ILE A 79 17.86 -3.72 -3.86
CA ILE A 79 16.65 -4.31 -3.32
C ILE A 79 16.41 -3.71 -1.94
N VAL A 80 15.20 -3.21 -1.72
CA VAL A 80 14.72 -2.83 -0.38
C VAL A 80 13.80 -3.94 0.12
N LYS A 81 14.14 -4.58 1.24
CA LYS A 81 13.33 -5.64 1.87
C LYS A 81 12.69 -5.10 3.15
N PHE A 82 11.40 -5.37 3.31
CA PHE A 82 10.64 -5.16 4.54
C PHE A 82 10.51 -6.50 5.24
N LEU A 83 11.03 -6.60 6.45
CA LEU A 83 11.04 -7.82 7.26
C LEU A 83 10.11 -7.65 8.47
N SER A 84 9.41 -8.71 8.84
CA SER A 84 8.68 -8.79 10.10
C SER A 84 9.65 -8.83 11.29
N ASN A 85 9.12 -8.67 12.50
CA ASN A 85 9.87 -8.86 13.74
C ASN A 85 10.51 -10.26 13.87
N THR A 86 9.90 -11.30 13.28
CA THR A 86 10.46 -12.66 13.23
C THR A 86 11.56 -12.83 12.17
N GLY A 87 11.73 -11.85 11.27
CA GLY A 87 12.74 -11.89 10.21
C GLY A 87 12.21 -12.37 8.85
N ASP A 88 10.92 -12.69 8.76
CA ASP A 88 10.28 -13.09 7.51
C ASP A 88 10.14 -11.90 6.57
N GLU A 89 10.36 -12.10 5.28
CA GLU A 89 10.18 -11.04 4.29
C GLU A 89 8.69 -10.80 4.03
N VAL A 90 8.23 -9.59 4.34
CA VAL A 90 6.85 -9.12 4.12
C VAL A 90 6.69 -8.56 2.71
N ALA A 91 7.68 -7.78 2.26
CA ALA A 91 7.71 -7.24 0.91
C ALA A 91 9.13 -6.95 0.47
N ARG A 92 9.34 -6.83 -0.84
CA ARG A 92 10.55 -6.23 -1.41
C ARG A 92 10.20 -5.21 -2.47
N ILE A 93 11.04 -4.20 -2.64
CA ILE A 93 10.99 -3.26 -3.76
C ILE A 93 12.27 -3.42 -4.58
N VAL A 94 12.10 -3.63 -5.88
CA VAL A 94 13.17 -3.69 -6.89
C VAL A 94 12.77 -2.75 -8.01
N ASP A 95 13.64 -1.79 -8.36
CA ASP A 95 13.38 -0.80 -9.41
C ASP A 95 12.05 -0.04 -9.26
N GLY A 96 11.66 0.23 -8.01
CA GLY A 96 10.40 0.91 -7.68
C GLY A 96 9.15 0.05 -7.83
N ILE A 97 9.28 -1.26 -8.07
CA ILE A 97 8.17 -2.21 -8.14
C ILE A 97 8.14 -3.02 -6.83
N MET A 98 7.01 -3.00 -6.13
CA MET A 98 6.83 -3.77 -4.91
C MET A 98 6.33 -5.17 -5.22
N THR A 99 6.97 -6.18 -4.65
CA THR A 99 6.43 -7.53 -4.50
C THR A 99 6.09 -7.76 -3.04
N PHE A 100 4.81 -7.84 -2.72
CA PHE A 100 4.30 -8.20 -1.40
C PHE A 100 4.18 -9.72 -1.29
N LYS A 101 4.75 -10.29 -0.22
CA LYS A 101 4.74 -11.73 0.03
C LYS A 101 3.38 -12.13 0.59
N TYR A 102 2.54 -12.67 -0.29
CA TYR A 102 1.19 -13.06 0.02
C TYR A 102 0.99 -14.53 -0.31
N THR A 103 0.49 -15.29 0.66
CA THR A 103 0.32 -16.75 0.57
C THR A 103 -1.11 -17.19 0.28
N GLY A 104 -2.05 -16.24 0.24
CA GLY A 104 -3.46 -16.49 -0.08
C GLY A 104 -3.75 -16.54 -1.58
N PHE A 105 -5.00 -16.26 -1.94
CA PHE A 105 -5.49 -16.39 -3.31
C PHE A 105 -4.69 -15.55 -4.33
N GLY A 106 -4.14 -16.22 -5.34
CA GLY A 106 -3.30 -15.63 -6.39
C GLY A 106 -1.83 -15.37 -5.98
N GLY A 107 -1.42 -15.75 -4.77
CA GLY A 107 -0.03 -15.65 -4.31
C GLY A 107 0.50 -14.21 -4.26
N ASN A 108 1.82 -14.07 -4.34
CA ASN A 108 2.52 -12.78 -4.25
C ASN A 108 1.84 -11.69 -5.08
N ILE A 109 1.73 -10.50 -4.51
CA ILE A 109 1.12 -9.35 -5.17
C ILE A 109 2.23 -8.45 -5.69
N VAL A 110 2.28 -8.24 -7.00
CA VAL A 110 3.24 -7.35 -7.64
C VAL A 110 2.52 -6.07 -8.04
N THR A 111 3.02 -4.92 -7.62
CA THR A 111 2.41 -3.63 -7.96
C THR A 111 2.76 -3.21 -9.38
N ASN A 112 1.88 -2.42 -9.98
CA ASN A 112 2.19 -1.70 -11.20
C ASN A 112 2.83 -0.36 -10.84
N PRO A 113 4.01 0.01 -11.38
CA PRO A 113 4.70 1.24 -11.00
C PRO A 113 3.93 2.52 -11.39
N ASN A 114 3.02 2.44 -12.36
CA ASN A 114 2.32 3.58 -12.93
C ASN A 114 0.83 3.66 -12.56
N LYS A 115 0.30 2.60 -11.94
CA LYS A 115 -1.11 2.49 -11.55
C LYS A 115 -1.24 2.19 -10.06
N THR A 116 -2.40 2.46 -9.50
CA THR A 116 -2.74 1.96 -8.16
C THR A 116 -3.13 0.49 -8.29
N THR A 117 -2.72 -0.35 -7.33
CA THR A 117 -3.21 -1.72 -7.22
C THR A 117 -4.27 -1.77 -6.11
N THR A 118 -5.55 -1.81 -6.48
CA THR A 118 -6.66 -1.86 -5.51
C THR A 118 -6.92 -3.30 -5.10
N LEU A 119 -6.85 -3.59 -3.80
CA LEU A 119 -6.97 -4.95 -3.28
C LEU A 119 -8.37 -5.21 -2.75
N LEU A 120 -8.92 -6.36 -3.13
CA LEU A 120 -10.32 -6.72 -2.88
C LEU A 120 -10.46 -8.14 -2.36
N GLY A 121 -11.18 -8.32 -1.26
CA GLY A 121 -11.30 -9.62 -0.62
C GLY A 121 -12.02 -9.56 0.71
N ARG A 122 -12.22 -10.73 1.31
CA ARG A 122 -12.62 -10.85 2.71
C ARG A 122 -11.54 -10.25 3.61
N TYR A 123 -11.93 -9.72 4.77
CA TYR A 123 -10.97 -9.33 5.81
C TYR A 123 -10.06 -10.50 6.19
N ALA A 124 -10.69 -11.57 6.68
CA ALA A 124 -10.11 -12.90 6.79
C ALA A 124 -10.94 -13.85 5.90
N ASP A 125 -10.27 -14.50 4.95
CA ASP A 125 -10.77 -15.56 4.09
C ASP A 125 -10.59 -16.93 4.74
N ASN A 126 -10.98 -17.99 4.03
CA ASN A 126 -10.92 -19.37 4.55
C ASN A 126 -9.50 -19.87 4.83
N THR A 127 -8.47 -19.20 4.29
CA THR A 127 -7.06 -19.52 4.58
C THR A 127 -6.50 -18.69 5.73
N GLY A 128 -7.33 -17.85 6.37
CA GLY A 128 -6.92 -16.90 7.40
C GLY A 128 -6.20 -15.66 6.83
N ASN A 129 -6.08 -15.56 5.51
CA ASN A 129 -5.50 -14.42 4.80
C ASN A 129 -6.62 -13.52 4.28
N GLY A 130 -6.32 -12.57 3.41
CA GLY A 130 -7.31 -11.66 2.83
C GLY A 130 -6.78 -10.25 2.84
N THR A 131 -7.67 -9.25 2.94
CA THR A 131 -7.23 -7.86 3.09
C THR A 131 -6.53 -7.60 4.41
N LYS A 132 -6.78 -8.43 5.45
CA LYS A 132 -6.08 -8.35 6.75
C LYS A 132 -4.56 -8.43 6.63
N ALA A 133 -4.02 -9.32 5.79
CA ALA A 133 -2.57 -9.49 5.65
C ALA A 133 -1.89 -8.19 5.17
N VAL A 134 -2.55 -7.48 4.26
CA VAL A 134 -2.05 -6.20 3.74
C VAL A 134 -2.29 -5.09 4.76
N LEU A 135 -3.44 -5.09 5.43
CA LEU A 135 -3.75 -4.14 6.49
C LEU A 135 -2.71 -4.19 7.62
N ASP A 136 -2.36 -5.40 8.07
CA ASP A 136 -1.39 -5.63 9.14
C ASP A 136 0.03 -5.18 8.73
N SER A 137 0.37 -5.30 7.44
CA SER A 137 1.66 -4.83 6.92
C SER A 137 1.81 -3.31 6.94
N LYS A 138 0.67 -2.58 6.87
CA LYS A 138 0.62 -1.12 6.77
C LYS A 138 1.35 -0.54 5.55
N LEU A 139 1.62 -1.36 4.52
CA LEU A 139 2.23 -0.96 3.24
C LEU A 139 1.18 -0.56 2.19
N PHE A 140 0.12 0.14 2.62
CA PHE A 140 -1.00 0.56 1.78
C PHE A 140 -1.40 2.01 2.07
N LYS A 141 -2.30 2.56 1.25
CA LYS A 141 -3.02 3.81 1.53
C LYS A 141 -4.52 3.61 1.26
N PHE A 142 -5.31 4.57 1.71
CA PHE A 142 -6.72 4.68 1.32
C PHE A 142 -6.83 5.68 0.16
N GLY A 143 -7.44 5.28 -0.95
CA GLY A 143 -7.54 6.07 -2.17
C GLY A 143 -6.39 5.83 -3.17
N GLU A 144 -6.26 6.73 -4.15
CA GLU A 144 -5.25 6.60 -5.21
C GLU A 144 -3.82 6.54 -4.64
N ASN A 145 -3.06 5.52 -5.08
CA ASN A 145 -1.70 5.27 -4.62
C ASN A 145 -0.87 4.62 -5.74
N LYS A 146 -0.53 5.39 -6.80
CA LYS A 146 0.24 4.87 -7.93
C LYS A 146 1.54 4.20 -7.46
N GLY A 147 1.84 3.02 -7.98
CA GLY A 147 2.98 2.21 -7.55
C GLY A 147 2.68 1.30 -6.35
N GLY A 148 1.59 1.53 -5.61
CA GLY A 148 1.30 0.88 -4.33
C GLY A 148 -0.13 0.36 -4.21
N PHE A 149 -0.49 -0.04 -2.99
CA PHE A 149 -1.79 -0.61 -2.67
C PHE A 149 -2.82 0.43 -2.24
N ASN A 150 -4.06 0.19 -2.67
CA ASN A 150 -5.26 0.84 -2.17
C ASN A 150 -6.16 -0.20 -1.48
N LEU A 151 -6.66 0.14 -0.29
CA LEU A 151 -7.67 -0.62 0.44
C LEU A 151 -8.90 0.25 0.70
N LEU A 152 -10.02 -0.40 1.00
CA LEU A 152 -11.22 0.29 1.46
C LEU A 152 -11.02 0.80 2.90
N ASP A 153 -11.39 2.05 3.15
CA ASP A 153 -11.39 2.63 4.49
C ASP A 153 -12.76 2.46 5.16
N GLU A 154 -12.85 1.48 6.06
CA GLU A 154 -14.05 1.21 6.85
C GLU A 154 -14.08 1.98 8.20
N SER A 155 -13.02 2.74 8.53
CA SER A 155 -12.93 3.44 9.84
C SER A 155 -14.00 4.51 10.02
N THR A 156 -14.57 5.00 8.92
CA THR A 156 -15.62 6.01 8.90
C THR A 156 -17.04 5.45 9.02
N TRP A 157 -17.20 4.12 9.14
CA TRP A 157 -18.49 3.45 8.99
C TRP A 157 -19.28 3.24 10.28
N SER A 158 -18.72 3.60 11.44
CA SER A 158 -19.29 3.30 12.77
C SER A 158 -20.74 3.78 12.94
N ASN A 159 -21.08 4.93 12.34
CA ASN A 159 -22.41 5.56 12.44
C ASN A 159 -23.30 5.36 11.20
N LEU A 160 -22.89 4.52 10.26
CA LEU A 160 -23.60 4.29 9.00
C LEU A 160 -24.46 3.03 9.06
N ASN A 161 -25.65 3.10 8.45
CA ASN A 161 -26.44 1.90 8.18
C ASN A 161 -25.88 1.10 7.00
N GLN A 162 -26.38 -0.12 6.78
CA GLN A 162 -25.85 -1.01 5.75
C GLN A 162 -25.95 -0.43 4.33
N ASN A 163 -27.05 0.26 3.99
CA ASN A 163 -27.22 0.86 2.66
C ASN A 163 -26.20 1.99 2.41
N GLN A 164 -25.91 2.79 3.44
CA GLN A 164 -24.89 3.83 3.35
C GLN A 164 -23.49 3.24 3.18
N ARG A 165 -23.16 2.17 3.91
CA ARG A 165 -21.89 1.45 3.76
C ARG A 165 -21.74 0.84 2.36
N ASP A 166 -22.81 0.21 1.86
CA ASP A 166 -22.84 -0.36 0.52
C ASP A 166 -22.64 0.71 -0.55
N LEU A 167 -23.30 1.87 -0.43
CA LEU A 167 -23.14 2.98 -1.37
C LEU A 167 -21.71 3.54 -1.35
N LEU A 168 -21.12 3.73 -0.17
CA LEU A 168 -19.74 4.22 -0.06
C LEU A 168 -18.75 3.23 -0.67
N ASN A 169 -18.90 1.94 -0.39
CA ASN A 169 -18.04 0.91 -0.95
C ASN A 169 -18.19 0.79 -2.47
N HIS A 170 -19.44 0.75 -2.96
CA HIS A 170 -19.73 0.77 -4.40
C HIS A 170 -19.02 1.94 -5.09
N ASN A 171 -19.19 3.16 -4.57
CA ASN A 171 -18.59 4.36 -5.16
C ASN A 171 -17.06 4.33 -5.09
N TRP A 172 -16.47 3.86 -3.99
CA TRP A 172 -15.02 3.68 -3.87
C TRP A 172 -14.48 2.69 -4.90
N LEU A 173 -15.15 1.56 -5.08
CA LEU A 173 -14.75 0.54 -6.04
C LEU A 173 -14.92 1.05 -7.48
N GLU A 174 -16.04 1.68 -7.79
CA GLU A 174 -16.28 2.28 -9.11
C GLU A 174 -15.21 3.31 -9.45
N GLN A 175 -14.82 4.17 -8.49
CA GLN A 175 -13.72 5.13 -8.68
C GLN A 175 -12.40 4.43 -9.00
N ALA A 176 -12.10 3.28 -8.40
CA ALA A 176 -10.91 2.51 -8.74
C ALA A 176 -10.95 2.03 -10.20
N PHE A 177 -12.09 1.52 -10.67
CA PHE A 177 -12.28 1.14 -12.07
C PHE A 177 -12.15 2.34 -13.02
N GLN A 178 -12.76 3.49 -12.68
CA GLN A 178 -12.69 4.73 -13.45
C GLN A 178 -11.24 5.22 -13.62
N ARG A 179 -10.46 5.24 -12.53
CA ARG A 179 -9.05 5.65 -12.54
C ARG A 179 -8.15 4.75 -13.37
N GLY A 180 -8.55 3.50 -13.62
CA GLY A 180 -7.69 2.54 -14.31
C GLY A 180 -6.82 1.70 -13.38
N ASP A 181 -7.18 1.58 -12.11
CA ASP A 181 -6.45 0.79 -11.12
C ASP A 181 -6.40 -0.69 -11.53
N ASP A 182 -5.31 -1.39 -11.20
CA ASP A 182 -5.30 -2.86 -11.32
C ASP A 182 -6.06 -3.45 -10.11
N ILE A 183 -7.18 -4.15 -10.35
CA ILE A 183 -8.07 -4.65 -9.27
C ILE A 183 -7.69 -6.09 -8.92
N ARG A 184 -6.95 -6.28 -7.83
CA ARG A 184 -6.37 -7.58 -7.42
C ARG A 184 -7.25 -8.26 -6.36
N LEU A 185 -7.72 -9.47 -6.67
CA LEU A 185 -8.53 -10.26 -5.75
C LEU A 185 -7.68 -11.03 -4.72
N VAL A 186 -7.67 -10.62 -3.47
CA VAL A 186 -6.95 -11.32 -2.37
C VAL A 186 -7.84 -12.33 -1.65
N SER A 187 -8.97 -12.72 -2.23
CA SER A 187 -9.77 -13.85 -1.76
C SER A 187 -10.33 -14.57 -2.98
N ASP A 188 -10.54 -15.87 -2.85
CA ASP A 188 -11.21 -16.64 -3.91
C ASP A 188 -12.66 -16.13 -4.07
N GLN A 189 -13.13 -16.01 -5.32
CA GLN A 189 -14.48 -15.52 -5.64
C GLN A 189 -15.59 -16.40 -5.04
N THR A 190 -15.29 -17.67 -4.74
CA THR A 190 -16.20 -18.57 -4.02
C THR A 190 -16.49 -18.12 -2.58
N ASN A 191 -15.67 -17.24 -2.00
CA ASN A 191 -15.92 -16.60 -0.69
C ASN A 191 -16.99 -15.49 -0.73
N LYS A 192 -17.79 -15.44 -1.81
CA LYS A 192 -18.94 -14.54 -1.97
C LYS A 192 -19.96 -14.67 -0.84
N PHE A 193 -20.11 -15.86 -0.28
CA PHE A 193 -21.06 -16.16 0.81
C PHE A 193 -20.37 -16.60 2.10
N SER A 194 -21.00 -16.33 3.24
CA SER A 194 -20.66 -16.92 4.54
C SER A 194 -21.94 -17.41 5.18
N ASN A 195 -22.02 -18.72 5.47
CA ASN A 195 -23.23 -19.38 5.97
C ASN A 195 -24.49 -19.07 5.15
N GLY A 196 -24.36 -19.04 3.82
CA GLY A 196 -25.45 -18.73 2.89
C GLY A 196 -25.80 -17.23 2.77
N ILE A 197 -25.16 -16.36 3.55
CA ILE A 197 -25.40 -14.91 3.52
C ILE A 197 -24.37 -14.24 2.61
N LEU A 198 -24.84 -13.38 1.70
CA LEU A 198 -23.98 -12.61 0.82
C LEU A 198 -23.09 -11.67 1.64
N THR A 199 -21.78 -11.77 1.44
CA THR A 199 -20.81 -10.94 2.17
C THR A 199 -20.61 -9.59 1.51
N GLN A 200 -19.95 -8.64 2.18
CA GLN A 200 -19.54 -7.37 1.55
C GLN A 200 -18.69 -7.63 0.29
N TYR A 201 -17.72 -8.53 0.40
CA TYR A 201 -16.93 -9.00 -0.74
C TYR A 201 -17.79 -9.61 -1.85
N GLY A 202 -18.83 -10.34 -1.47
CA GLY A 202 -19.78 -10.87 -2.43
C GLY A 202 -20.59 -9.82 -3.18
N LYS A 203 -20.94 -8.70 -2.53
CA LYS A 203 -21.57 -7.55 -3.19
C LYS A 203 -20.60 -6.87 -4.15
N GLU A 204 -19.35 -6.68 -3.74
CA GLU A 204 -18.31 -6.12 -4.59
C GLU A 204 -18.10 -6.96 -5.86
N LEU A 205 -18.08 -8.30 -5.73
CA LEU A 205 -18.01 -9.20 -6.89
C LEU A 205 -19.19 -9.02 -7.85
N ASN A 206 -20.42 -8.82 -7.33
CA ASN A 206 -21.57 -8.52 -8.19
C ASN A 206 -21.39 -7.20 -8.95
N TRP A 207 -20.87 -6.16 -8.30
CA TRP A 207 -20.65 -4.86 -8.95
C TRP A 207 -19.58 -4.95 -10.04
N ILE A 208 -18.51 -5.73 -9.80
CA ILE A 208 -17.44 -5.97 -10.76
C ILE A 208 -17.98 -6.55 -12.07
N GLU A 209 -18.97 -7.45 -12.05
CA GLU A 209 -19.59 -8.03 -13.26
C GLU A 209 -20.11 -6.94 -14.23
N THR A 210 -20.58 -5.81 -13.70
CA THR A 210 -20.96 -4.63 -14.49
C THR A 210 -19.74 -3.78 -14.85
N PHE A 211 -18.90 -3.45 -13.85
CA PHE A 211 -17.78 -2.52 -14.04
C PHE A 211 -16.76 -2.97 -15.07
N ILE A 212 -16.51 -4.28 -15.20
CA ILE A 212 -15.57 -4.79 -16.20
C ILE A 212 -15.97 -4.41 -17.63
N ASN A 213 -17.27 -4.43 -17.94
CA ASN A 213 -17.78 -4.08 -19.26
C ASN A 213 -17.83 -2.56 -19.43
N THR A 214 -18.31 -1.85 -18.41
CA THR A 214 -18.42 -0.39 -18.43
C THR A 214 -17.07 0.30 -18.61
N TYR A 215 -16.03 -0.20 -17.94
CA TYR A 215 -14.72 0.44 -17.90
C TYR A 215 -13.64 -0.29 -18.72
N ASN A 216 -14.04 -1.28 -19.51
CA ASN A 216 -13.18 -2.07 -20.42
C ASN A 216 -12.01 -2.77 -19.71
N TYR A 217 -12.33 -3.73 -18.83
CA TYR A 217 -11.35 -4.56 -18.12
C TYR A 217 -11.43 -6.02 -18.56
N SER A 218 -10.30 -6.72 -18.47
CA SER A 218 -10.21 -8.18 -18.60
C SER A 218 -9.65 -8.81 -17.33
N TYR A 219 -10.02 -10.06 -17.05
CA TYR A 219 -9.52 -10.80 -15.89
C TYR A 219 -8.28 -11.63 -16.25
N ASN A 220 -7.17 -11.36 -15.57
CA ASN A 220 -5.98 -12.21 -15.62
C ASN A 220 -6.11 -13.32 -14.57
N SER A 221 -6.32 -14.56 -15.03
CA SER A 221 -6.51 -15.72 -14.15
C SER A 221 -5.24 -16.21 -13.46
N THR A 222 -4.05 -15.80 -13.91
CA THR A 222 -2.78 -16.15 -13.26
C THR A 222 -2.53 -15.29 -12.04
N THR A 223 -2.64 -13.97 -12.21
CA THR A 223 -2.43 -13.00 -11.12
C THR A 223 -3.69 -12.73 -10.31
N LYS A 224 -4.85 -13.23 -10.77
CA LYS A 224 -6.17 -12.98 -10.17
C LYS A 224 -6.45 -11.47 -10.06
N THR A 225 -6.20 -10.76 -11.16
CA THR A 225 -6.31 -9.29 -11.26
C THR A 225 -7.17 -8.91 -12.46
N PHE A 226 -8.10 -7.97 -12.28
CA PHE A 226 -8.73 -7.29 -13.41
C PHE A 226 -7.84 -6.14 -13.88
N ILE A 227 -7.57 -6.09 -15.18
CA ILE A 227 -6.66 -5.14 -15.81
C ILE A 227 -7.44 -4.39 -16.89
N LYS A 228 -7.34 -3.06 -16.90
CA LYS A 228 -7.92 -2.23 -17.96
C LYS A 228 -7.24 -2.51 -19.30
N ASN A 229 -8.03 -2.77 -20.34
CA ASN A 229 -7.57 -3.02 -21.71
C ASN A 229 -7.20 -1.72 -22.44
#